data_AF-A0A930SGV1-F1
#
_entry.id   AF-A0A930SGV1-F1
#
_cell.length_a   1.000
_cell.length_b   1.000
_cell.length_c   1.000
_cell.angle_alpha   90.00
_cell.angle_beta   90.00
_cell.angle_gamma   90.00
#
_symmetry.space_group_name_H-M   'P 1'
#
loop_
_entity.id
_entity.type
_entity.pdbx_description
1 polymer ?
#
loop_
_entity_poly.entity_id
_entity_poly.type
_entity_poly.pdbx_seq_one_letter_code
_entity_poly.pdbx_strand_id
1 'polypeptide(L)'
;MISTLIFFLIVFLIYFFIKQYNLLQNLTVEIKEARANIIVAYEKKVAIVNQFTGLVNEYGDYEKLIQLKVSDNFVEMARETSKAVQNITALANQFPDLKANTQYGKFLEAISENETFISNKREIYNYAVKQYNSAIAQIPMVFVASLLGFKQAPFFDPNNEGALAEFSGADPEAIKELALKGRDKLKETTDKVSESFEKREQEAQAKREERIRQEREAANNESVTTEEKTETEAPKTEEAPAPVEKKEEK
;
A
#
# COMPACT_ATOMS: atom_id res chain seq x y z
N MET A 1 -15.27 -6.27 -28.24
CA MET A 1 -14.42 -7.35 -27.71
C MET A 1 -13.16 -6.83 -27.02
N ILE A 2 -12.40 -5.92 -27.63
CA ILE A 2 -11.18 -5.35 -26.99
C ILE A 2 -11.52 -4.52 -25.74
N SER A 3 -12.53 -3.63 -25.81
CA SER A 3 -12.97 -2.81 -24.66
C SER A 3 -13.44 -3.66 -23.46
N THR A 4 -14.23 -4.71 -23.72
CA THR A 4 -14.67 -5.65 -22.68
C THR A 4 -13.50 -6.41 -22.06
N LEU A 5 -12.50 -6.79 -22.86
CA LEU A 5 -11.29 -7.48 -22.36
C LEU A 5 -10.43 -6.55 -21.49
N ILE A 6 -10.30 -5.28 -21.88
CA ILE A 6 -9.62 -4.24 -21.08
C ILE A 6 -10.34 -4.01 -19.74
N PHE A 7 -11.67 -3.96 -19.75
CA PHE A 7 -12.45 -3.81 -18.52
C PHE A 7 -12.20 -4.96 -17.53
N PHE A 8 -12.26 -6.21 -17.99
CA PHE A 8 -11.97 -7.36 -17.12
C PHE A 8 -10.52 -7.37 -16.62
N LEU A 9 -9.56 -6.96 -17.45
CA LEU A 9 -8.16 -6.83 -17.04
C LEU A 9 -7.98 -5.80 -15.92
N ILE A 10 -8.66 -4.65 -16.01
CA ILE A 10 -8.62 -3.60 -14.98
C ILE A 10 -9.23 -4.10 -13.68
N VAL A 11 -10.40 -4.76 -13.74
CA VAL A 11 -11.05 -5.32 -12.55
C VAL A 11 -10.16 -6.37 -11.88
N PHE A 12 -9.53 -7.25 -12.66
CA PHE A 12 -8.57 -8.23 -12.15
C PHE A 12 -7.38 -7.55 -11.45
N LEU A 13 -6.84 -6.50 -12.05
CA LEU A 13 -5.69 -5.77 -11.50
C LEU A 13 -6.06 -5.06 -10.20
N ILE A 14 -7.25 -4.45 -10.10
CA ILE A 14 -7.75 -3.85 -8.84
C ILE A 14 -7.91 -4.92 -7.76
N TYR A 15 -8.57 -6.03 -8.06
CA TYR A 15 -8.74 -7.14 -7.12
C TYR A 15 -7.39 -7.67 -6.62
N PHE A 16 -6.43 -7.82 -7.54
CA PHE A 16 -5.08 -8.23 -7.24
C PHE A 16 -4.40 -7.26 -6.26
N PHE A 17 -4.48 -5.94 -6.49
CA PHE A 17 -3.92 -4.94 -5.59
C PHE A 17 -4.53 -4.98 -4.19
N ILE A 18 -5.86 -5.14 -4.07
CA ILE A 18 -6.54 -5.25 -2.77
C ILE A 18 -6.03 -6.45 -1.98
N LYS A 19 -5.90 -7.61 -2.63
CA LYS A 19 -5.39 -8.82 -1.98
C LYS A 19 -3.97 -8.63 -1.45
N GLN A 20 -3.09 -8.03 -2.26
CA GLN A 20 -1.71 -7.77 -1.89
C GLN A 20 -1.60 -6.76 -0.74
N TYR A 21 -2.43 -5.72 -0.75
CA TYR A 21 -2.49 -4.76 0.36
C TYR A 21 -2.89 -5.41 1.68
N ASN A 22 -3.96 -6.20 1.68
CA ASN A 22 -4.44 -6.87 2.89
C ASN A 22 -3.39 -7.83 3.47
N LEU A 23 -2.63 -8.51 2.61
CA LEU A 23 -1.51 -9.36 3.03
C LEU A 23 -0.46 -8.56 3.82
N LEU A 24 -0.03 -7.40 3.29
CA LEU A 24 0.96 -6.55 3.96
C LEU A 24 0.43 -5.93 5.24
N GLN A 25 -0.85 -5.60 5.26
CA GLN A 25 -1.49 -5.08 6.47
C GLN A 25 -1.50 -6.14 7.58
N ASN A 26 -1.79 -7.40 7.24
CA ASN A 26 -1.74 -8.49 8.21
C ASN A 26 -0.32 -8.67 8.78
N LEU A 27 0.70 -8.68 7.93
CA LEU A 27 2.10 -8.78 8.36
C LEU A 27 2.54 -7.56 9.21
N THR A 28 2.00 -6.38 8.90
CA THR A 28 2.24 -5.16 9.70
C THR A 28 1.64 -5.29 11.10
N VAL A 29 0.41 -5.82 11.21
CA VAL A 29 -0.25 -6.06 12.49
C VAL A 29 0.50 -7.11 13.31
N GLU A 30 1.00 -8.18 12.67
CA GLU A 30 1.81 -9.21 13.32
C GLU A 30 3.09 -8.63 13.97
N ILE A 31 3.78 -7.72 13.27
CA ILE A 31 4.94 -7.00 13.84
C ILE A 31 4.53 -6.15 15.04
N LYS A 32 3.41 -5.43 14.94
CA LYS A 32 2.90 -4.57 16.05
C LYS A 32 2.53 -5.41 17.27
N GLU A 33 1.89 -6.56 17.06
CA GLU A 33 1.55 -7.51 18.12
C GLU A 33 2.82 -8.08 18.77
N ALA A 34 3.79 -8.54 17.97
CA ALA A 34 5.05 -9.06 18.49
C ALA A 34 5.81 -8.00 19.30
N ARG A 35 5.81 -6.73 18.86
CA ARG A 35 6.38 -5.61 19.61
C ARG A 35 5.66 -5.38 20.94
N ALA A 36 4.33 -5.37 20.95
CA ALA A 36 3.55 -5.23 22.18
C ALA A 36 3.86 -6.36 23.18
N ASN A 37 4.01 -7.59 22.69
CA ASN A 37 4.39 -8.73 23.52
C ASN A 37 5.78 -8.59 24.15
N ILE A 38 6.73 -7.94 23.48
CA ILE A 38 8.04 -7.61 24.07
C ILE A 38 7.88 -6.60 25.21
N ILE A 39 7.04 -5.57 25.03
CA ILE A 39 6.78 -4.55 26.07
C ILE A 39 6.22 -5.24 27.33
N VAL A 40 5.20 -6.09 27.17
CA VAL A 40 4.61 -6.88 28.27
C VAL A 40 5.65 -7.77 28.97
N ALA A 41 6.61 -8.32 28.22
CA ALA A 41 7.69 -9.13 28.81
C ALA A 41 8.58 -8.30 29.75
N TYR A 42 8.86 -7.04 29.39
CA TYR A 42 9.60 -6.10 30.23
C TYR A 42 8.78 -5.59 31.41
N GLU A 43 7.50 -5.30 31.22
CA GLU A 43 6.59 -4.97 32.33
C GLU A 43 6.54 -6.07 33.38
N LYS A 44 6.50 -7.34 32.93
CA LYS A 44 6.58 -8.49 33.83
C LYS A 44 7.91 -8.51 34.60
N LYS A 45 9.03 -8.17 33.96
CA LYS A 45 10.33 -8.06 34.63
C LYS A 45 10.33 -6.96 35.71
N VAL A 46 9.79 -5.79 35.38
CA VAL A 46 9.58 -4.69 36.33
C VAL A 46 8.75 -5.16 37.53
N ALA A 47 7.65 -5.87 37.28
CA ALA A 47 6.79 -6.40 38.33
C ALA A 47 7.52 -7.39 39.26
N ILE A 48 8.32 -8.31 38.71
CA ILE A 48 9.13 -9.26 39.49
C ILE A 48 10.11 -8.53 40.41
N VAL A 49 10.81 -7.51 39.89
CA VAL A 49 11.75 -6.69 40.68
C VAL A 49 11.03 -5.92 41.79
N ASN A 50 9.89 -5.29 41.47
CA ASN A 50 9.09 -4.56 42.45
C ASN A 50 8.55 -5.48 43.55
N GLN A 51 8.09 -6.69 43.21
CA GLN A 51 7.62 -7.67 44.20
C GLN A 51 8.71 -8.08 45.19
N PHE A 52 9.98 -8.15 44.74
CA PHE A 52 11.10 -8.52 45.61
C PHE A 52 11.58 -7.38 46.51
N THR A 53 11.24 -6.13 46.19
CA THR A 53 11.69 -4.94 46.93
C THR A 53 11.31 -4.99 48.41
N GLY A 54 10.12 -5.50 48.74
CA GLY A 54 9.67 -5.62 50.14
C GLY A 54 10.55 -6.53 51.00
N LEU A 55 11.13 -7.59 50.43
CA LEU A 55 12.06 -8.46 51.17
C LEU A 55 13.45 -7.83 51.30
N VAL A 56 13.91 -7.13 50.27
CA VAL A 56 15.19 -6.41 50.29
C VAL A 56 15.20 -5.31 51.34
N ASN A 57 14.07 -4.64 51.54
CA ASN A 57 13.93 -3.57 52.53
C ASN A 57 14.14 -4.04 53.98
N GLU A 58 13.97 -5.34 54.28
CA GLU A 58 14.27 -5.90 55.60
C GLU A 58 15.78 -5.84 55.93
N TYR A 59 16.63 -5.76 54.91
CA TYR A 59 18.10 -5.73 55.04
C TYR A 59 18.69 -4.31 54.86
N GLY A 60 17.85 -3.27 54.77
CA GLY A 60 18.24 -1.86 54.74
C GLY A 60 17.30 -0.97 53.91
N ASP A 61 17.48 0.35 53.96
CA ASP A 61 16.62 1.34 53.30
C ASP A 61 16.90 1.48 51.79
N TYR A 62 16.72 0.39 51.02
CA TYR A 62 16.99 0.35 49.57
C TYR A 62 15.74 0.54 48.69
N GLU A 63 14.57 0.83 49.29
CA GLU A 63 13.28 0.90 48.60
C GLU A 63 13.27 1.84 47.39
N LYS A 64 13.84 3.05 47.56
CA LYS A 64 13.90 4.07 46.50
C LYS A 64 14.85 3.72 45.35
N LEU A 65 15.76 2.77 45.55
CA LEU A 65 16.77 2.39 44.56
C LEU A 65 16.30 1.23 43.66
N ILE A 66 15.23 0.55 44.05
CA ILE A 66 14.76 -0.69 43.41
C ILE A 66 13.33 -0.52 42.89
N GLN A 67 12.55 0.41 43.46
CA GLN A 67 11.19 0.67 42.98
C GLN A 67 11.21 1.28 41.57
N LEU A 68 10.78 0.48 40.62
CA LEU A 68 10.75 0.80 39.20
C LEU A 68 9.34 1.22 38.79
N LYS A 69 9.24 2.22 37.93
CA LYS A 69 7.99 2.59 37.28
C LYS A 69 7.89 1.90 35.93
N VAL A 70 6.69 1.48 35.57
CA VAL A 70 6.40 1.12 34.18
C VAL A 70 6.46 2.41 33.36
N SER A 71 7.27 2.40 32.31
CA SER A 71 7.47 3.51 31.37
C SER A 71 6.96 3.08 30.00
N ASP A 72 6.44 4.02 29.22
CA ASP A 72 6.05 3.76 27.81
C ASP A 72 7.27 3.40 26.96
N ASN A 73 8.49 3.69 27.45
CA ASN A 73 9.73 3.34 26.81
C ASN A 73 10.28 2.00 27.35
N PHE A 74 10.08 0.92 26.59
CA PHE A 74 10.59 -0.40 26.97
C PHE A 74 12.12 -0.47 27.10
N VAL A 75 12.86 0.42 26.41
CA VAL A 75 14.33 0.48 26.52
C VAL A 75 14.74 0.93 27.91
N GLU A 76 14.06 1.97 28.41
CA GLU A 76 14.26 2.46 29.77
C GLU A 76 13.93 1.35 30.76
N MET A 77 12.79 0.67 30.61
CA MET A 77 12.43 -0.48 31.44
C MET A 77 13.50 -1.58 31.41
N ALA A 78 14.05 -1.92 30.23
CA ALA A 78 15.09 -2.94 30.08
C ALA A 78 16.38 -2.57 30.83
N ARG A 79 16.81 -1.31 30.71
CA ARG A 79 18.02 -0.79 31.35
C ARG A 79 17.85 -0.72 32.86
N GLU A 80 16.74 -0.15 33.32
CA GLU A 80 16.49 0.04 34.74
C GLU A 80 16.28 -1.28 35.48
N THR A 81 15.53 -2.23 34.90
CA THR A 81 15.36 -3.57 35.47
C THR A 81 16.70 -4.30 35.56
N SER A 82 17.54 -4.22 34.53
CA SER A 82 18.87 -4.87 34.56
C SER A 82 19.76 -4.27 35.64
N LYS A 83 19.74 -2.94 35.80
CA LYS A 83 20.45 -2.26 36.89
C LYS A 83 19.92 -2.66 38.27
N ALA A 84 18.61 -2.75 38.44
CA ALA A 84 17.99 -3.13 39.70
C ALA A 84 18.34 -4.58 40.10
N VAL A 85 18.29 -5.53 39.15
CA VAL A 85 18.73 -6.92 39.38
C VAL A 85 20.20 -6.95 39.81
N GLN A 86 21.09 -6.20 39.14
CA GLN A 86 22.50 -6.11 39.53
C GLN A 86 22.68 -5.57 40.95
N ASN A 87 21.94 -4.51 41.32
CA ASN A 87 21.96 -3.95 42.68
C ASN A 87 21.49 -4.97 43.72
N ILE A 88 20.41 -5.70 43.45
CA ILE A 88 19.89 -6.76 44.33
C ILE A 88 20.93 -7.88 44.50
N THR A 89 21.59 -8.31 43.41
CA THR A 89 22.66 -9.31 43.47
C THR A 89 23.86 -8.82 44.27
N ALA A 90 24.26 -7.55 44.11
CA ALA A 90 25.34 -6.95 44.89
C ALA A 90 25.00 -6.92 46.38
N LEU A 91 23.75 -6.58 46.73
CA LEU A 91 23.26 -6.61 48.10
C LEU A 91 23.27 -8.02 48.69
N ALA A 92 22.78 -9.02 47.95
CA ALA A 92 22.82 -10.41 48.38
C ALA A 92 24.26 -10.92 48.63
N ASN A 93 25.26 -10.39 47.93
CA ASN A 93 26.66 -10.72 48.21
C ASN A 93 27.20 -10.05 49.48
N GLN A 94 26.64 -8.91 49.89
CA GLN A 94 26.98 -8.22 51.14
C GLN A 94 26.26 -8.85 52.35
N PHE A 95 25.07 -9.42 52.14
CA PHE A 95 24.22 -10.00 53.18
C PHE A 95 23.98 -11.50 52.91
N PRO A 96 24.81 -12.40 53.46
CA PRO A 96 24.69 -13.85 53.23
C PRO A 96 23.33 -14.43 53.61
N ASP A 97 22.67 -13.89 54.64
CA ASP A 97 21.34 -14.33 55.09
C ASP A 97 20.26 -14.08 54.02
N LEU A 98 20.31 -12.92 53.34
CA LEU A 98 19.44 -12.62 52.20
C LEU A 98 19.70 -13.60 51.05
N LYS A 99 20.97 -13.92 50.77
CA LYS A 99 21.35 -14.85 49.71
C LYS A 99 20.90 -16.29 49.99
N ALA A 100 20.90 -16.70 51.26
CA ALA A 100 20.41 -18.00 51.70
C ALA A 100 18.88 -18.09 51.76
N ASN A 101 18.18 -16.94 51.69
CA ASN A 101 16.73 -16.89 51.73
C ASN A 101 16.10 -17.59 50.51
N THR A 102 15.14 -18.49 50.76
CA THR A 102 14.42 -19.22 49.70
C THR A 102 13.74 -18.28 48.69
N GLN A 103 13.28 -17.12 49.12
CA GLN A 103 12.62 -16.16 48.24
C GLN A 103 13.61 -15.44 47.30
N TYR A 104 14.88 -15.28 47.70
CA TYR A 104 15.91 -14.79 46.79
C TYR A 104 16.19 -15.80 45.67
N GLY A 105 16.21 -17.10 46.00
CA GLY A 105 16.31 -18.17 45.00
C GLY A 105 15.17 -18.13 43.98
N LYS A 106 13.92 -18.01 44.45
CA LYS A 106 12.74 -17.87 43.56
C LYS A 106 12.78 -16.60 42.71
N PHE A 107 13.31 -15.51 43.25
CA PHE A 107 13.50 -14.28 42.48
C PHE A 107 14.47 -14.49 41.31
N LEU A 108 15.62 -15.11 41.54
CA LEU A 108 16.59 -15.41 40.48
C LEU A 108 16.00 -16.35 39.42
N GLU A 109 15.25 -17.36 39.84
CA GLU A 109 14.53 -18.27 38.93
C GLU A 109 13.51 -17.50 38.08
N ALA A 110 12.67 -16.68 38.69
CA ALA A 110 11.69 -15.86 37.97
C ALA A 110 12.34 -14.86 36.99
N ILE A 111 13.49 -14.27 37.34
CA ILE A 111 14.27 -13.43 36.44
C ILE A 111 14.82 -14.26 35.27
N SER A 112 15.41 -15.43 35.52
CA SER A 112 15.94 -16.32 34.48
C SER A 112 14.87 -16.80 33.51
N GLU A 113 13.70 -17.18 34.02
CA GLU A 113 12.53 -17.53 33.22
C GLU A 113 12.06 -16.35 32.37
N ASN A 114 12.01 -15.16 32.96
CA ASN A 114 11.62 -13.95 32.24
C ASN A 114 12.63 -13.56 31.15
N GLU A 115 13.93 -13.74 31.36
CA GLU A 115 14.95 -13.51 30.32
C GLU A 115 14.79 -14.48 29.15
N THR A 116 14.50 -15.76 29.44
CA THR A 116 14.19 -16.75 28.40
C THR A 116 12.94 -16.36 27.62
N PHE A 117 11.90 -15.89 28.32
CA PHE A 117 10.68 -15.38 27.71
C PHE A 117 10.93 -14.15 26.83
N ILE A 118 11.72 -13.17 27.29
CA ILE A 118 12.12 -11.99 26.51
C ILE A 118 12.87 -12.43 25.25
N SER A 119 13.83 -13.36 25.36
CA SER A 119 14.58 -13.89 24.22
C SER A 119 13.65 -14.51 23.18
N ASN A 120 12.68 -15.32 23.62
CA ASN A 120 11.68 -15.92 22.73
C ASN A 120 10.81 -14.85 22.04
N LYS A 121 10.38 -13.81 22.76
CA LYS A 121 9.59 -12.71 22.15
C LYS A 121 10.40 -11.91 21.12
N ARG A 122 11.68 -11.69 21.35
CA ARG A 122 12.60 -11.06 20.38
C ARG A 122 12.76 -11.91 19.12
N GLU A 123 12.87 -13.22 19.25
CA GLU A 123 12.93 -14.14 18.12
C GLU A 123 11.65 -14.09 17.28
N ILE A 124 10.47 -14.14 17.93
CA ILE A 124 9.16 -14.04 17.27
C ILE A 124 9.04 -12.71 16.51
N TYR A 125 9.44 -11.59 17.12
CA TYR A 125 9.46 -10.30 16.45
C TYR A 125 10.36 -10.31 15.20
N ASN A 126 11.58 -10.82 15.33
CA ASN A 126 12.52 -10.92 14.20
C ASN A 126 11.98 -11.82 13.09
N TYR A 127 11.27 -12.89 13.45
CA TYR A 127 10.59 -13.74 12.48
C TYR A 127 9.48 -12.98 11.73
N ALA A 128 8.61 -12.25 12.43
CA ALA A 128 7.57 -11.44 11.81
C ALA A 128 8.17 -10.35 10.88
N VAL A 129 9.22 -9.66 11.34
CA VAL A 129 9.96 -8.67 10.54
C VAL A 129 10.58 -9.32 9.30
N LYS A 130 11.17 -10.51 9.42
CA LYS A 130 11.70 -11.26 8.29
C LYS A 130 10.61 -11.59 7.28
N GLN A 131 9.45 -12.08 7.72
CA GLN A 131 8.34 -12.42 6.82
C GLN A 131 7.85 -11.18 6.06
N TYR A 132 7.63 -10.08 6.77
CA TYR A 132 7.25 -8.81 6.18
C TYR A 132 8.29 -8.26 5.19
N ASN A 133 9.56 -8.16 5.61
CA ASN A 133 10.64 -7.65 4.76
C ASN A 133 10.85 -8.52 3.51
N SER A 134 10.70 -9.85 3.65
CA SER A 134 10.74 -10.77 2.51
C SER A 134 9.56 -10.54 1.57
N ALA A 135 8.36 -10.38 2.10
CA ALA A 135 7.16 -10.14 1.31
C ALA A 135 7.28 -8.85 0.49
N ILE A 136 7.69 -7.73 1.09
CA ILE A 136 7.82 -6.45 0.36
C ILE A 136 8.97 -6.43 -0.65
N ALA A 137 9.96 -7.33 -0.52
CA ALA A 137 11.09 -7.43 -1.45
C ALA A 137 10.81 -8.36 -2.66
N GLN A 138 9.75 -9.18 -2.59
CA GLN A 138 9.41 -10.14 -3.65
C GLN A 138 8.58 -9.51 -4.77
N ILE A 139 8.75 -9.99 -6.00
CA ILE A 139 7.85 -9.69 -7.11
C ILE A 139 6.57 -10.52 -6.94
N PRO A 140 5.38 -9.96 -7.15
CA PRO A 140 5.08 -8.58 -7.64
C PRO A 140 4.95 -7.52 -6.54
N MET A 141 5.11 -7.90 -5.27
CA MET A 141 4.85 -7.07 -4.11
C MET A 141 5.74 -5.81 -4.03
N VAL A 142 6.99 -5.88 -4.51
CA VAL A 142 7.94 -4.74 -4.52
C VAL A 142 7.38 -3.48 -5.19
N PHE A 143 6.58 -3.66 -6.25
CA PHE A 143 5.93 -2.54 -6.94
C PHE A 143 4.78 -1.96 -6.11
N VAL A 144 3.97 -2.83 -5.51
CA VAL A 144 2.84 -2.45 -4.68
C VAL A 144 3.33 -1.76 -3.39
N ALA A 145 4.37 -2.30 -2.75
CA ALA A 145 4.99 -1.76 -1.56
C ALA A 145 5.57 -0.36 -1.82
N SER A 146 6.30 -0.19 -2.93
CA SER A 146 6.86 1.11 -3.31
C SER A 146 5.78 2.15 -3.62
N LEU A 147 4.68 1.74 -4.28
CA LEU A 147 3.58 2.64 -4.62
C LEU A 147 2.75 3.07 -3.39
N LEU A 148 2.55 2.17 -2.44
CA LEU A 148 1.74 2.40 -1.23
C LEU A 148 2.57 2.87 -0.02
N GLY A 149 3.88 3.04 -0.19
CA GLY A 149 4.77 3.58 0.85
C GLY A 149 5.15 2.59 1.96
N PHE A 150 4.99 1.27 1.74
CA PHE A 150 5.47 0.26 2.69
C PHE A 150 7.00 0.25 2.71
N LYS A 151 7.58 0.49 3.88
CA LYS A 151 9.04 0.48 4.10
C LYS A 151 9.45 -0.76 4.88
N GLN A 152 10.73 -1.15 4.77
CA GLN A 152 11.29 -2.24 5.57
C GLN A 152 11.14 -1.95 7.06
N ALA A 153 10.72 -2.98 7.79
CA ALA A 153 10.69 -2.95 9.25
C ALA A 153 12.10 -3.28 9.78
N PRO A 154 12.57 -2.59 10.82
CA PRO A 154 13.86 -2.88 11.43
C PRO A 154 13.79 -4.19 12.25
N PHE A 155 14.87 -4.96 12.25
CA PHE A 155 15.01 -6.09 13.17
C PHE A 155 15.25 -5.59 14.60
N PHE A 156 14.95 -6.45 15.58
CA PHE A 156 15.29 -6.21 16.97
C PHE A 156 16.81 -6.16 17.12
N ASP A 157 17.31 -5.03 17.59
CA ASP A 157 18.72 -4.85 17.94
C ASP A 157 18.82 -4.34 19.39
N PRO A 158 19.46 -5.09 20.30
CA PRO A 158 19.64 -4.67 21.68
C PRO A 158 20.55 -3.44 21.84
N ASN A 159 21.35 -3.07 20.81
CA ASN A 159 22.24 -1.91 20.84
C ASN A 159 21.69 -0.69 20.08
N ASN A 160 20.62 -0.87 19.30
CA ASN A 160 20.00 0.19 18.51
C ASN A 160 18.56 0.42 18.98
N GLU A 161 18.49 1.07 20.13
CA GLU A 161 17.31 1.28 20.97
C GLU A 161 16.22 2.14 20.30
N GLY A 162 16.59 2.97 19.32
CA GLY A 162 15.66 3.78 18.52
C GLY A 162 15.02 3.03 17.35
N ALA A 163 15.53 1.84 16.98
CA ALA A 163 15.04 1.09 15.84
C ALA A 163 13.59 0.58 16.04
N LEU A 164 13.16 0.42 17.29
CA LEU A 164 11.80 -0.03 17.62
C LEU A 164 10.83 1.14 17.86
N ALA A 165 11.26 2.38 17.60
CA ALA A 165 10.39 3.53 17.55
C ALA A 165 9.43 3.38 16.35
N GLU A 166 8.16 3.19 16.66
CA GLU A 166 6.97 3.13 15.79
C GLU A 166 7.22 2.78 14.31
N PHE A 167 7.37 1.48 14.04
CA PHE A 167 7.01 0.95 12.74
C PHE A 167 5.47 1.09 12.55
N SER A 168 5.03 2.18 11.91
CA SER A 168 3.60 2.45 11.72
C SER A 168 2.98 1.64 10.56
N GLY A 169 3.80 1.04 9.69
CA GLY A 169 3.35 0.38 8.46
C GLY A 169 3.03 1.38 7.35
N ALA A 170 2.12 1.03 6.44
CA ALA A 170 1.51 2.02 5.54
C ALA A 170 0.38 2.75 6.28
N ASP A 171 0.39 4.08 6.23
CA ASP A 171 -0.70 4.90 6.75
C ASP A 171 -1.95 4.71 5.87
N PRO A 172 -3.08 4.23 6.42
CA PRO A 172 -4.34 4.12 5.69
C PRO A 172 -4.79 5.44 5.06
N GLU A 173 -4.43 6.58 5.66
CA GLU A 173 -4.78 7.90 5.16
C GLU A 173 -4.03 8.25 3.86
N ALA A 174 -2.75 7.86 3.76
CA ALA A 174 -1.96 8.06 2.56
C ALA A 174 -2.54 7.30 1.35
N ILE A 175 -3.14 6.13 1.58
CA ILE A 175 -3.80 5.36 0.52
C ILE A 175 -5.12 5.98 0.09
N LYS A 176 -5.90 6.50 1.05
CA LYS A 176 -7.12 7.26 0.74
C LYS A 176 -6.79 8.48 -0.12
N GLU A 177 -5.71 9.19 0.19
CA GLU A 177 -5.23 10.32 -0.60
C GLU A 177 -4.77 9.91 -2.01
N LEU A 178 -4.01 8.82 -2.13
CA LEU A 178 -3.61 8.26 -3.43
C LEU A 178 -4.81 7.85 -4.29
N ALA A 179 -5.82 7.21 -3.68
CA ALA A 179 -7.05 6.83 -4.37
C ALA A 179 -7.85 8.04 -4.86
N LEU A 180 -7.93 9.11 -4.05
CA LEU A 180 -8.57 10.37 -4.43
C LEU A 180 -7.83 11.05 -5.58
N LYS A 181 -6.50 11.19 -5.49
CA LYS A 181 -5.67 11.76 -6.57
C LYS A 181 -5.74 10.95 -7.86
N GLY A 182 -5.75 9.61 -7.75
CA GLY A 182 -5.91 8.71 -8.89
C GLY A 182 -7.25 8.89 -9.60
N ARG A 183 -8.35 8.99 -8.84
CA ARG A 183 -9.68 9.30 -9.37
C ARG A 183 -9.72 10.64 -10.10
N ASP A 184 -9.14 11.67 -9.51
CA ASP A 184 -9.21 13.03 -10.05
C ASP A 184 -8.37 13.15 -11.33
N LYS A 185 -7.20 12.50 -11.40
CA LYS A 185 -6.44 12.37 -12.65
C LYS A 185 -7.18 11.57 -13.73
N LEU A 186 -7.85 10.48 -13.35
CA LEU A 186 -8.58 9.67 -14.31
C LEU A 186 -9.76 10.45 -14.91
N LYS A 187 -10.47 11.22 -14.09
CA LYS A 187 -11.49 12.17 -14.56
C LYS A 187 -10.90 13.18 -15.53
N GLU A 188 -9.82 13.87 -15.15
CA GLU A 188 -9.17 14.86 -16.00
C GLU A 188 -8.73 14.28 -17.36
N THR A 189 -8.16 13.07 -17.38
CA THR A 189 -7.79 12.41 -18.64
C THR A 189 -8.99 11.97 -19.46
N THR A 190 -10.08 11.55 -18.80
CA THR A 190 -11.31 11.15 -19.47
C THR A 190 -12.02 12.36 -20.09
N ASP A 191 -12.08 13.47 -19.35
CA ASP A 191 -12.66 14.74 -19.78
C ASP A 191 -11.84 15.35 -20.94
N LYS A 192 -10.51 15.34 -20.85
CA LYS A 192 -9.64 15.78 -21.97
C LYS A 192 -9.82 14.94 -23.22
N VAL A 193 -9.97 13.63 -23.05
CA VAL A 193 -10.20 12.71 -24.16
C VAL A 193 -11.58 12.96 -24.77
N SER A 194 -12.65 13.12 -23.98
CA SER A 194 -13.98 13.46 -24.50
C SER A 194 -14.00 14.81 -25.20
N GLU A 195 -13.40 15.86 -24.63
CA GLU A 195 -13.27 17.17 -25.26
C GLU A 195 -12.49 17.10 -26.58
N SER A 196 -11.46 16.27 -26.66
CA SER A 196 -10.69 16.07 -27.90
C SER A 196 -11.49 15.35 -28.99
N PHE A 197 -12.40 14.45 -28.60
CA PHE A 197 -13.32 13.78 -29.51
C PHE A 197 -14.40 14.75 -29.99
N GLU A 198 -14.99 15.54 -29.10
CA GLU A 198 -16.00 16.55 -29.44
C GLU A 198 -15.44 17.62 -30.40
N LYS A 199 -14.22 18.13 -30.15
CA LYS A 199 -13.55 19.06 -31.07
C LYS A 199 -13.29 18.44 -32.44
N ARG A 200 -12.81 17.19 -32.50
CA ARG A 200 -12.58 16.48 -33.77
C ARG A 200 -13.89 16.23 -34.53
N GLU A 201 -14.98 15.99 -33.81
CA GLU A 201 -16.30 15.80 -34.41
C GLU A 201 -16.86 17.12 -34.96
N GLN A 202 -16.74 18.22 -34.21
CA GLN A 202 -17.11 19.57 -34.67
C GLN A 202 -16.28 20.03 -35.86
N GLU A 203 -14.96 19.80 -35.86
CA GLU A 203 -14.08 20.10 -37.00
C GLU A 203 -14.43 19.24 -38.23
N ALA A 204 -14.79 17.97 -38.04
CA ALA A 204 -15.21 17.09 -39.12
C ALA A 204 -16.57 17.50 -39.70
N GLN A 205 -17.50 17.96 -38.86
CA GLN A 205 -18.80 18.51 -39.28
C GLN A 205 -18.62 19.84 -40.01
N ALA A 206 -17.82 20.77 -39.47
CA ALA A 206 -17.52 22.05 -40.11
C ALA A 206 -16.85 21.86 -41.49
N LYS A 207 -15.86 20.96 -41.61
CA LYS A 207 -15.24 20.62 -42.91
C LYS A 207 -16.22 19.93 -43.87
N ARG A 208 -17.22 19.21 -43.35
CA ARG A 208 -18.25 18.57 -44.17
C ARG A 208 -19.26 19.62 -44.68
N GLU A 209 -19.63 20.58 -43.83
CA GLU A 209 -20.46 21.72 -44.21
C GLU A 209 -19.76 22.66 -45.19
N GLU A 210 -18.47 22.95 -45.00
CA GLU A 210 -17.66 23.71 -45.96
C GLU A 210 -17.57 23.02 -47.32
N ARG A 211 -17.37 21.69 -47.35
CA ARG A 211 -17.41 20.92 -48.60
C ARG A 211 -18.77 21.02 -49.29
N ILE A 212 -19.87 20.85 -48.56
CA ILE A 212 -21.22 20.98 -49.11
C ILE A 212 -21.48 22.40 -49.63
N ARG A 213 -20.94 23.43 -48.97
CA ARG A 213 -21.05 24.82 -49.40
C ARG A 213 -20.26 25.09 -50.68
N GLN A 214 -19.02 24.60 -50.76
CA GLN A 214 -18.19 24.69 -51.97
C GLN A 214 -18.83 23.96 -53.16
N GLU A 215 -19.42 22.78 -52.93
CA GLU A 215 -20.17 22.05 -53.96
C GLU A 215 -21.40 22.84 -54.44
N ARG A 216 -22.13 23.51 -53.54
CA ARG A 216 -23.27 24.37 -53.90
C ARG A 216 -22.85 25.66 -54.64
N GLU A 217 -21.73 26.27 -54.26
CA GLU A 217 -21.18 27.46 -54.93
C GLU A 217 -20.63 27.11 -56.32
N ALA A 218 -19.99 25.95 -56.49
CA ALA A 218 -19.58 25.43 -57.80
C ALA A 218 -20.79 25.17 -58.71
N ALA A 219 -21.84 24.54 -58.18
CA ALA A 219 -23.09 24.30 -58.93
C ALA A 219 -23.81 25.60 -59.32
N ASN A 220 -23.72 26.66 -58.50
CA ASN A 220 -24.32 27.97 -58.81
C ASN A 220 -23.47 28.80 -59.78
N ASN A 221 -22.18 28.53 -59.90
CA ASN A 221 -21.33 29.13 -60.93
C ASN A 221 -21.51 28.40 -62.28
N GLU A 222 -21.80 27.10 -62.24
CA GLU A 222 -22.13 26.29 -63.42
C GLU A 222 -23.51 26.67 -64.02
N SER A 223 -24.48 27.07 -63.19
CA SER A 223 -25.77 27.63 -63.67
C SER A 223 -25.62 29.02 -64.31
N VAL A 224 -24.69 29.86 -63.85
CA VAL A 224 -24.36 31.15 -64.52
C VAL A 224 -23.63 30.93 -65.85
N THR A 225 -22.90 29.83 -66.00
CA THR A 225 -22.21 29.48 -67.26
C THR A 225 -23.16 28.88 -68.32
N THR A 226 -24.38 28.50 -67.92
CA THR A 226 -25.34 27.84 -68.83
C THR A 226 -26.16 28.84 -69.67
N GLU A 227 -26.19 30.13 -69.30
CA GLU A 227 -26.91 31.15 -70.09
C GLU A 227 -26.14 31.64 -71.35
N GLU A 228 -24.83 31.40 -71.48
CA GLU A 228 -24.03 31.90 -72.62
C GLU A 228 -23.92 30.91 -73.81
N LYS A 229 -24.60 29.76 -73.79
CA LYS A 229 -24.45 28.74 -74.85
C LYS A 229 -25.75 28.18 -75.43
N THR A 230 -26.81 28.96 -75.41
CA THR A 230 -28.09 28.57 -76.04
C THR A 230 -28.31 29.33 -77.35
N GLU A 231 -27.61 28.91 -78.42
CA GLU A 231 -28.00 29.05 -79.83
C GLU A 231 -26.87 28.33 -80.60
N THR A 232 -27.05 27.16 -81.21
CA THR A 232 -27.84 26.99 -82.43
C THR A 232 -27.99 25.50 -82.75
N GLU A 233 -29.26 25.09 -82.93
CA GLU A 233 -29.81 24.05 -83.82
C GLU A 233 -29.62 22.53 -83.64
N ALA A 234 -30.78 21.92 -83.40
CA ALA A 234 -31.21 20.53 -83.64
C ALA A 234 -31.70 20.35 -85.11
N PRO A 235 -32.51 19.33 -85.50
CA PRO A 235 -32.37 17.85 -85.49
C PRO A 235 -32.75 17.18 -86.85
N LYS A 236 -32.66 15.83 -86.96
CA LYS A 236 -33.66 14.85 -87.50
C LYS A 236 -33.03 13.44 -87.71
N THR A 237 -33.52 12.35 -87.09
CA THR A 237 -34.48 11.28 -87.55
C THR A 237 -33.95 10.48 -88.76
N GLU A 238 -34.00 9.14 -88.92
CA GLU A 238 -34.86 8.01 -88.53
C GLU A 238 -34.11 6.71 -88.96
N GLU A 239 -34.20 5.53 -88.32
CA GLU A 239 -35.02 4.37 -88.78
C GLU A 239 -34.78 3.11 -87.88
N ALA A 240 -35.82 2.31 -87.71
CA ALA A 240 -35.85 0.91 -87.21
C ALA A 240 -36.25 -0.02 -88.41
N PRO A 241 -36.38 -1.38 -88.35
CA PRO A 241 -36.62 -2.25 -87.17
C PRO A 241 -36.05 -3.73 -87.17
N ALA A 242 -35.97 -4.34 -85.96
CA ALA A 242 -36.42 -5.69 -85.49
C ALA A 242 -36.14 -7.04 -86.28
N PRO A 243 -36.38 -8.28 -85.74
CA PRO A 243 -36.25 -8.87 -84.38
C PRO A 243 -35.78 -10.39 -84.32
N VAL A 244 -35.88 -11.01 -83.12
CA VAL A 244 -35.98 -12.47 -82.73
C VAL A 244 -34.69 -13.34 -82.83
N GLU A 245 -34.35 -14.38 -82.04
CA GLU A 245 -35.03 -15.22 -81.03
C GLU A 245 -34.01 -16.04 -80.18
N LYS A 246 -34.33 -16.21 -78.88
CA LYS A 246 -34.04 -17.28 -77.89
C LYS A 246 -33.25 -18.57 -78.27
N LYS A 247 -32.35 -19.00 -77.36
CA LYS A 247 -32.25 -20.31 -76.63
C LYS A 247 -30.80 -20.53 -76.11
N GLU A 248 -30.55 -20.61 -74.81
CA GLU A 248 -30.62 -21.78 -73.89
C GLU A 248 -29.42 -22.76 -73.95
N GLU A 249 -29.02 -23.19 -72.75
CA GLU A 249 -28.08 -24.28 -72.37
C GLU A 249 -26.57 -24.03 -72.64
N LYS A 250 -25.65 -24.26 -71.71
CA LYS A 250 -25.64 -25.06 -70.48
C LYS A 250 -24.49 -24.59 -69.57
#